data_AF-A0A6V7LPW7-F1
#
_entry.id   AF-A0A6V7LPW7-F1
#
_cell.length_a   1.000
_cell.length_b   1.000
_cell.length_c   1.000
_cell.angle_alpha   90.00
_cell.angle_beta   90.00
_cell.angle_gamma   90.00
#
_symmetry.space_group_name_H-M   'P 1'
#
loop_
_entity.id
_entity.type
_entity.pdbx_description
1 polymer ?
#
loop_
_entity_poly.entity_id
_entity_poly.type
_entity_poly.pdbx_seq_one_letter_code
_entity_poly.pdbx_strand_id
1 'polypeptide(L)'
;TGKSLGRLHLRLKYDFDRSDLHVHLIEAHDLAGTDQGGFNDPFVKLTLSPEVDTKKRQTPIHRNEPNPLFDQHFKFPVGYDELQDKTLVLQ
;
A
#
# COMPACT_ATOMS: atom_id res chain seq x y z
N THR A 1 18.41 7.90 17.10
CA THR A 1 16.96 7.89 16.86
C THR A 1 16.73 8.18 15.39
N GLY A 2 16.24 7.23 14.60
CA GLY A 2 16.04 7.42 13.16
C GLY A 2 14.96 8.46 12.87
N LYS A 3 15.12 9.26 11.81
CA LYS A 3 14.10 10.19 11.30
C LYS A 3 12.86 9.37 10.91
N SER A 4 11.67 9.79 11.37
CA SER A 4 10.41 9.18 10.91
C SER A 4 10.21 9.45 9.42
N LEU A 5 9.78 8.43 8.66
CA LEU A 5 9.51 8.53 7.23
C LEU A 5 8.02 8.78 6.92
N GLY A 6 7.18 8.86 7.96
CA GLY A 6 5.73 8.96 7.88
C GLY A 6 5.02 7.67 8.30
N ARG A 7 3.70 7.67 8.18
CA ARG A 7 2.81 6.56 8.57
C ARG A 7 1.79 6.30 7.47
N LEU A 8 1.42 5.04 7.28
CA LEU A 8 0.33 4.63 6.39
C LEU A 8 -0.83 4.09 7.23
N HIS A 9 -2.04 4.49 6.87
CA HIS A 9 -3.28 3.95 7.41
C HIS A 9 -3.94 3.07 6.35
N LEU A 10 -4.17 1.80 6.71
CA LEU A 10 -4.79 0.81 5.84
C LEU A 10 -5.66 -0.17 6.63
N ARG A 11 -6.59 -0.80 5.94
CA ARG A 11 -7.41 -1.90 6.43
C ARG A 11 -7.24 -3.13 5.55
N LEU A 12 -7.13 -4.29 6.18
CA LEU A 12 -7.07 -5.59 5.53
C LEU A 12 -8.34 -6.38 5.82
N LYS A 13 -8.87 -7.05 4.81
CA LYS A 13 -9.99 -7.98 4.94
C LYS A 13 -9.78 -9.16 4.00
N TYR A 14 -10.04 -10.37 4.47
CA TYR A 14 -10.13 -11.53 3.58
C TYR A 14 -11.60 -11.79 3.21
N ASP A 15 -11.85 -12.07 1.94
CA ASP A 15 -13.16 -12.50 1.44
C ASP A 15 -13.08 -13.99 1.10
N PHE A 16 -13.71 -14.81 1.95
CA PHE A 16 -13.69 -16.27 1.83
C PHE A 16 -14.51 -16.79 0.66
N ASP A 17 -15.54 -16.06 0.21
CA ASP A 17 -16.37 -16.49 -0.92
C ASP A 17 -15.63 -16.30 -2.25
N ARG A 18 -14.74 -15.30 -2.30
CA ARG A 18 -13.96 -14.95 -3.50
C ARG A 18 -12.52 -15.43 -3.47
N SER A 19 -12.06 -15.92 -2.33
CA SER A 19 -10.67 -16.29 -2.07
C SER A 19 -9.68 -15.18 -2.46
N ASP A 20 -9.92 -13.97 -1.95
CA ASP A 20 -9.03 -12.83 -2.16
C ASP A 20 -8.79 -11.97 -0.92
N LEU A 21 -7.56 -11.43 -0.82
CA LEU A 21 -7.18 -10.43 0.17
C LEU A 21 -7.54 -9.04 -0.36
N HIS A 22 -8.37 -8.31 0.39
CA HIS A 22 -8.74 -6.92 0.11
C HIS A 22 -7.88 -6.00 0.95
N VAL A 23 -7.24 -5.04 0.29
CA VAL A 23 -6.44 -3.98 0.92
C VAL A 23 -7.12 -2.65 0.63
N HIS A 24 -7.59 -1.98 1.67
CA HIS A 24 -8.06 -0.60 1.60
C HIS A 24 -6.93 0.30 2.11
N LEU A 25 -6.23 0.95 1.17
CA LEU A 25 -5.24 1.97 1.48
C LEU A 25 -5.97 3.31 1.65
N ILE A 26 -5.96 3.85 2.86
CA ILE A 26 -6.81 4.98 3.24
C ILE A 26 -6.05 6.27 3.02
N GLU A 27 -4.97 6.48 3.77
CA GLU A 27 -4.23 7.73 3.79
C GLU A 27 -2.79 7.53 4.30
N ALA A 28 -1.95 8.53 4.07
CA ALA A 28 -0.66 8.65 4.76
C ALA A 28 -0.63 9.91 5.63
N HIS A 29 0.27 9.90 6.62
CA HIS A 29 0.50 11.04 7.51
C HIS A 29 1.99 11.30 7.68
N ASP A 30 2.35 12.57 7.69
CA ASP A 30 3.71 13.07 7.95
C ASP A 30 4.78 12.41 7.06
N LEU A 31 4.48 12.18 5.77
CA LEU A 31 5.46 11.62 4.85
C LEU A 31 6.71 12.51 4.82
N ALA A 32 7.88 11.89 5.00
CA ALA A 32 9.12 12.65 4.99
C ALA A 32 9.43 13.13 3.56
N GLY A 33 9.66 14.44 3.41
CA GLY A 33 10.26 14.99 2.20
C GLY A 33 11.69 14.50 2.01
N THR A 34 12.21 14.61 0.79
CA THR A 34 13.62 14.29 0.52
C THR A 34 14.54 15.35 1.13
N ASP A 35 15.80 14.99 1.33
CA ASP A 35 16.81 15.87 1.90
C ASP A 35 17.16 17.09 1.00
N GLN A 36 16.57 17.17 -0.21
CA GLN A 36 16.70 18.31 -1.13
C GLN A 36 15.57 19.36 -1.00
N GLY A 37 14.73 19.27 0.03
CA GLY A 37 13.73 20.30 0.32
C GLY A 37 12.47 20.25 -0.54
N GLY A 38 12.19 19.12 -1.20
CA GLY A 38 10.97 18.87 -1.97
C GLY A 38 10.14 17.71 -1.40
N PHE A 39 8.81 17.81 -1.53
CA PHE A 39 7.94 16.65 -1.42
C PHE A 39 8.08 15.84 -2.71
N ASN A 40 8.54 14.60 -2.61
CA ASN A 40 8.41 13.67 -3.72
C ASN A 40 6.93 13.42 -3.91
N ASP A 41 6.44 13.58 -5.14
CA ASP A 41 5.04 13.34 -5.49
C ASP A 41 4.66 11.89 -5.09
N PRO A 42 4.01 11.64 -3.92
CA PRO A 42 3.99 10.29 -3.39
C PRO A 42 2.94 9.46 -4.11
N PHE A 43 3.30 8.21 -4.37
CA PHE A 43 2.38 7.14 -4.76
C PHE A 43 2.81 5.87 -4.03
N VAL A 44 1.87 4.94 -3.83
CA VAL A 44 2.14 3.67 -3.18
C VAL A 44 1.89 2.54 -4.17
N LYS A 45 2.88 1.69 -4.38
CA LYS A 45 2.73 0.41 -5.09
C LYS A 45 2.53 -0.71 -4.07
N LEU A 46 1.56 -1.58 -4.33
CA LEU A 46 1.26 -2.73 -3.48
C LEU A 46 1.56 -4.02 -4.24
N THR A 47 2.29 -4.94 -3.61
CA THR A 47 2.51 -6.29 -4.12
C THR A 47 2.32 -7.31 -3.00
N LEU A 48 1.91 -8.53 -3.36
CA LEU A 48 1.88 -9.66 -2.45
C LEU A 48 2.97 -10.62 -2.90
N SER A 49 3.99 -10.86 -2.06
CA SER A 49 5.16 -11.67 -2.39
C SER A 49 5.11 -13.03 -1.67
N PRO A 50 5.36 -14.17 -2.35
CA PRO A 50 5.56 -14.31 -3.80
C PRO A 50 4.33 -13.88 -4.61
N GLU A 51 4.58 -13.27 -5.78
CA GLU A 51 3.53 -12.72 -6.67
C GLU A 51 2.44 -13.74 -6.97
N VAL A 52 1.18 -13.30 -6.86
CA VAL A 52 -0.01 -14.12 -7.14
C VAL A 52 -0.58 -13.89 -8.54
N ASP A 53 -0.24 -12.76 -9.15
CA ASP A 53 -0.58 -12.41 -10.53
C ASP A 53 0.34 -11.29 -11.04
N THR A 54 0.19 -10.92 -12.32
CA THR A 54 0.96 -9.86 -12.98
C THR A 54 0.29 -8.48 -12.89
N LYS A 55 -0.82 -8.34 -12.17
CA LYS A 55 -1.62 -7.11 -12.12
C LYS A 55 -0.92 -6.06 -11.28
N LYS A 56 -0.61 -4.91 -11.89
CA LYS A 56 -0.07 -3.75 -11.18
C LYS A 56 -1.14 -3.12 -10.30
N ARG A 57 -0.78 -2.87 -9.04
CA ARG A 57 -1.62 -2.20 -8.03
C ARG A 57 -0.81 -1.05 -7.48
N GLN A 58 -1.23 0.17 -7.81
CA GLN A 58 -0.57 1.39 -7.35
C GLN A 58 -1.57 2.53 -7.29
N THR A 59 -1.33 3.50 -6.41
CA THR A 59 -2.11 4.73 -6.37
C THR A 59 -1.71 5.66 -7.51
N PRO A 60 -2.57 6.64 -7.85
CA PRO A 60 -2.13 7.83 -8.54
C PRO A 60 -1.03 8.55 -7.75
N ILE A 61 -0.31 9.40 -8.48
CA ILE A 61 0.70 10.29 -7.91
C ILE A 61 -0.02 11.49 -7.30
N HIS A 62 0.22 11.76 -6.01
CA HIS A 62 -0.19 13.00 -5.36
C HIS A 62 0.96 14.00 -5.47
N ARG A 63 0.70 15.30 -5.70
CA ARG A 63 1.80 16.29 -5.87
C ARG A 63 1.93 17.17 -4.66
N ASN A 64 3.15 17.34 -4.16
CA ASN A 64 3.46 18.20 -3.01
C ASN A 64 2.56 17.98 -1.77
N GLU A 65 2.15 16.74 -1.50
CA GLU A 65 1.19 16.40 -0.45
C GLU A 65 1.80 15.44 0.59
N PRO A 66 2.11 15.91 1.82
CA PRO A 66 2.58 15.05 2.91
C PRO A 66 1.56 14.08 3.47
N ASN A 67 0.27 14.39 3.31
CA ASN A 67 -0.82 13.65 3.93
C ASN A 67 -1.85 13.22 2.88
N PRO A 68 -1.43 12.44 1.85
CA PRO A 68 -2.33 12.06 0.77
C PRO A 68 -3.47 11.18 1.29
N LEU A 69 -4.70 11.55 0.95
CA LEU A 69 -5.86 10.69 1.03
C LEU A 69 -5.93 9.85 -0.25
N PHE A 70 -5.71 8.54 -0.12
CA PHE A 70 -5.75 7.61 -1.24
C PHE A 70 -7.16 7.05 -1.49
N ASP A 71 -7.86 6.68 -0.42
CA ASP A 71 -9.16 5.98 -0.39
C ASP A 71 -9.32 4.91 -1.49
N GLN A 72 -8.32 4.03 -1.61
CA GLN A 72 -8.23 3.07 -2.71
C GLN A 72 -8.30 1.63 -2.25
N HIS A 73 -9.01 0.83 -3.04
CA HIS A 73 -9.23 -0.58 -2.77
C HIS A 73 -8.49 -1.45 -3.79
N PHE A 74 -7.65 -2.35 -3.29
CA PHE A 74 -6.91 -3.34 -4.06
C PHE A 74 -7.32 -4.74 -3.64
N LYS A 75 -7.20 -5.71 -4.55
CA LYS A 75 -7.54 -7.12 -4.31
C LYS A 75 -6.45 -8.03 -4.82
N PHE A 76 -6.06 -9.02 -4.04
CA PHE A 76 -5.08 -10.05 -4.43
C PHE A 76 -5.75 -11.43 -4.41
N PRO A 77 -5.85 -12.13 -5.54
CA PRO A 77 -6.40 -13.49 -5.58
C PRO A 77 -5.41 -14.43 -4.89
N VAL A 78 -5.78 -14.96 -3.71
CA VAL A 78 -4.91 -15.83 -2.91
C VAL A 78 -5.76 -16.69 -1.98
N GLY A 79 -5.48 -17.99 -1.94
CA GLY A 79 -6.17 -18.88 -1.02
C GLY A 79 -5.85 -18.55 0.45
N TYR A 80 -6.79 -18.82 1.36
CA TYR A 80 -6.61 -18.51 2.78
C TYR A 80 -5.42 -19.29 3.37
N ASP A 81 -5.27 -20.54 2.98
CA ASP A 81 -4.18 -21.42 3.42
C ASP A 81 -2.80 -20.98 2.90
N GLU A 82 -2.77 -20.30 1.74
CA GLU A 82 -1.54 -19.76 1.14
C GLU A 82 -1.14 -18.42 1.76
N LEU A 83 -2.07 -17.72 2.41
CA LEU A 83 -1.89 -16.35 2.88
C LEU A 83 -0.76 -16.23 3.92
N GLN A 84 -0.57 -17.27 4.73
CA GLN A 84 0.49 -17.33 5.74
C GLN A 84 1.91 -17.29 5.15
N ASP A 85 2.06 -17.71 3.89
CA ASP A 85 3.34 -17.72 3.18
C ASP A 85 3.53 -16.46 2.32
N LYS A 86 2.62 -15.48 2.45
CA LYS A 86 2.66 -14.23 1.71
C LYS A 86 3.09 -13.06 2.58
N THR A 87 3.79 -12.12 1.95
CA THR A 87 4.14 -10.82 2.50
C THR A 87 3.52 -9.71 1.66
N LEU A 88 2.67 -8.88 2.26
CA LEU A 88 2.18 -7.65 1.62
C LEU A 88 3.29 -6.58 1.70
N VAL A 89 3.75 -6.12 0.55
CA VAL A 89 4.81 -5.10 0.43
C VAL A 89 4.20 -3.81 -0.11
N LEU A 90 4.48 -2.70 0.56
CA LEU A 90 4.12 -1.35 0.14
C LEU A 90 5.42 -0.59 -0.17
N GLN A 91 5.50 0.01 -1.36
CA GLN A 91 6.67 0.76 -1.85
C GLN A 91 6.28 2.15 -2.34
#